data_AF-A0A293MHT6-F1
#
_entry.id   AF-A0A293MHT6-F1
#
_cell.length_a   1.000
_cell.length_b   1.000
_cell.length_c   1.000
_cell.angle_alpha   90.00
_cell.angle_beta   90.00
_cell.angle_gamma   90.00
#
_symmetry.space_group_name_H-M   'P 1'
#
loop_
_entity.id
_entity.type
_entity.pdbx_description
1 polymer ?
#
loop_
_entity_poly.entity_id
_entity_poly.type
_entity_poly.pdbx_seq_one_letter_code
_entity_poly.pdbx_strand_id
1 'polypeptide(L)'
;MGLGKTIQAIAIASYYREEWPLLVVTPSSVRFTWKEAFLRWVPSLAVEDVAVLLTSTDAVSNHKVVITSYDLMSRKAEEMCNAQYKVVILDESHFIKNPKSARTKACQKAMKKAKRVILLTGTPALSRPIELYTQICAVVPKFFPGMQEFGIRYCNGKLTPWGWDYSGSSNMHELHLLLEKTIMIRRLKSDVISQLPAKQRQVVLLDPDSIKTTDKVLKRMAKGESDLQVHRRSSGR
;
A
#
# COMPACT_ATOMS: atom_id res chain seq x y z
N MET A 1 -3.07 -11.86 2.54
CA MET A 1 -3.03 -12.24 1.10
C MET A 1 -3.98 -13.42 0.90
N GLY A 2 -4.83 -13.39 -0.13
CA GLY A 2 -5.72 -14.51 -0.48
C GLY A 2 -7.13 -14.53 0.14
N LEU A 3 -7.68 -13.38 0.56
CA LEU A 3 -9.05 -13.28 1.12
C LEU A 3 -10.08 -12.69 0.13
N GLY A 4 -9.76 -12.70 -1.18
CA GLY A 4 -10.66 -12.16 -2.20
C GLY A 4 -10.80 -10.63 -2.19
N LYS A 5 -9.72 -9.88 -1.91
CA LYS A 5 -9.75 -8.41 -1.96
C LYS A 5 -10.19 -7.89 -3.34
N THR A 6 -9.65 -8.50 -4.40
CA THR A 6 -9.92 -8.14 -5.80
C THR A 6 -11.40 -8.35 -6.15
N ILE A 7 -11.98 -9.52 -5.86
CA ILE A 7 -13.39 -9.79 -6.15
C ILE A 7 -14.33 -8.85 -5.39
N GLN A 8 -14.01 -8.53 -4.12
CA GLN A 8 -14.80 -7.57 -3.33
C GLN A 8 -14.71 -6.17 -3.90
N ALA A 9 -13.51 -5.72 -4.29
CA ALA A 9 -13.32 -4.41 -4.89
C ALA A 9 -14.08 -4.28 -6.22
N ILE A 10 -14.04 -5.33 -7.05
CA ILE A 10 -14.80 -5.39 -8.30
C ILE A 10 -16.30 -5.36 -8.01
N ALA A 11 -16.79 -6.16 -7.05
CA ALA A 11 -18.21 -6.15 -6.69
C ALA A 11 -18.70 -4.77 -6.22
N ILE A 12 -17.93 -4.09 -5.37
CA ILE A 12 -18.25 -2.72 -4.91
C ILE A 12 -18.23 -1.74 -6.09
N ALA A 13 -17.21 -1.80 -6.95
CA ALA A 13 -17.13 -0.91 -8.10
C ALA A 13 -18.27 -1.15 -9.11
N SER A 14 -18.62 -2.41 -9.35
CA SER A 14 -19.74 -2.81 -10.21
C SER A 14 -21.09 -2.39 -9.68
N TYR A 15 -21.27 -2.34 -8.34
CA TYR A 15 -22.48 -1.77 -7.74
C TYR A 15 -22.66 -0.30 -8.14
N TYR A 16 -21.57 0.47 -8.22
CA TYR A 16 -21.56 1.87 -8.66
C TYR A 16 -21.29 2.05 -10.16
N ARG A 17 -21.65 1.07 -11.00
CA ARG A 17 -21.39 1.09 -12.46
C ARG A 17 -21.96 2.32 -13.18
N GLU A 18 -23.08 2.86 -12.71
CA GLU A 18 -23.70 4.06 -13.27
C GLU A 18 -22.86 5.33 -13.04
N GLU A 19 -21.95 5.29 -12.07
CA GLU A 19 -21.06 6.41 -11.78
C GLU A 19 -19.78 6.39 -12.65
N TRP A 20 -19.46 5.30 -13.36
CA TRP A 20 -18.21 5.16 -14.11
C TRP A 20 -18.02 6.27 -15.18
N PRO A 21 -16.77 6.67 -15.50
CA PRO A 21 -15.60 5.80 -15.69
C PRO A 21 -14.85 5.39 -14.41
N LEU A 22 -14.35 4.15 -14.42
CA LEU A 22 -13.58 3.51 -13.36
C LEU A 22 -12.08 3.50 -13.67
N LEU A 23 -11.27 3.93 -12.71
CA LEU A 23 -9.81 3.81 -12.74
C LEU A 23 -9.33 2.76 -11.75
N VAL A 24 -8.44 1.88 -12.19
CA VAL A 24 -7.70 0.94 -11.32
C VAL A 24 -6.21 1.23 -11.42
N VAL A 25 -5.59 1.54 -10.28
CA VAL A 25 -4.15 1.74 -10.14
C VAL A 25 -3.58 0.58 -9.35
N THR A 26 -2.67 -0.19 -9.95
CA THR A 26 -2.17 -1.45 -9.38
C THR A 26 -0.68 -1.65 -9.70
N PRO A 27 0.07 -2.53 -9.00
CA PRO A 27 1.43 -2.85 -9.43
C PRO A 27 1.49 -3.34 -10.88
N SER A 28 2.56 -2.97 -11.59
CA SER A 28 2.67 -3.21 -13.04
C SER A 28 2.49 -4.69 -13.43
N SER A 29 2.86 -5.62 -12.54
CA SER A 29 2.82 -7.07 -12.74
C SER A 29 1.41 -7.68 -12.74
N VAL A 30 0.40 -7.01 -12.17
CA VAL A 30 -0.95 -7.58 -11.99
C VAL A 30 -2.03 -6.86 -12.80
N ARG A 31 -1.67 -5.92 -13.68
CA ARG A 31 -2.61 -5.17 -14.52
C ARG A 31 -3.48 -6.08 -15.40
N PHE A 32 -2.88 -7.10 -16.03
CA PHE A 32 -3.62 -8.07 -16.85
C PHE A 32 -4.50 -8.99 -16.00
N THR A 33 -4.04 -9.38 -14.81
CA THR A 33 -4.85 -10.12 -13.85
C THR A 33 -6.11 -9.35 -13.46
N TRP A 34 -6.01 -8.03 -13.29
CA TRP A 34 -7.18 -7.17 -13.08
C TRP A 34 -8.11 -7.15 -14.30
N LYS A 35 -7.59 -7.04 -15.52
CA LYS A 35 -8.40 -7.10 -16.76
C LYS A 35 -9.17 -8.42 -16.85
N GLU A 36 -8.49 -9.55 -16.69
CA GLU A 36 -9.11 -10.88 -16.69
C GLU A 36 -10.18 -11.01 -15.60
N ALA A 37 -9.92 -10.49 -14.41
CA ALA A 37 -10.88 -10.51 -13.31
C ALA A 37 -12.16 -9.70 -13.63
N PHE A 38 -12.05 -8.52 -14.25
CA PHE A 38 -13.23 -7.75 -14.68
C PHE A 38 -14.03 -8.49 -15.74
N LEU A 39 -13.37 -9.01 -16.78
CA LEU A 39 -14.04 -9.73 -17.86
C LEU A 39 -14.70 -11.03 -17.37
N ARG A 40 -14.10 -11.69 -16.39
CA ARG A 40 -14.65 -12.91 -15.78
C ARG A 40 -15.84 -12.63 -14.87
N TRP A 41 -15.76 -11.60 -14.01
CA TRP A 41 -16.73 -11.39 -12.94
C TRP A 41 -17.78 -10.31 -13.23
N VAL A 42 -17.63 -9.57 -14.34
CA VAL A 42 -18.59 -8.55 -14.77
C VAL A 42 -18.99 -8.84 -16.23
N PRO A 43 -19.89 -9.82 -16.47
CA PRO A 43 -20.24 -10.27 -17.83
C PRO A 43 -20.82 -9.19 -18.75
N SER A 44 -21.28 -8.06 -18.19
CA SER A 44 -21.78 -6.92 -18.95
C SER A 44 -20.68 -6.04 -19.55
N LEU A 45 -19.40 -6.32 -19.28
CA LEU A 45 -18.27 -5.63 -19.90
C LEU A 45 -17.76 -6.41 -21.10
N ALA A 46 -17.66 -5.72 -22.24
CA ALA A 46 -16.95 -6.24 -23.40
C ALA A 46 -15.43 -6.07 -23.23
N VAL A 47 -14.64 -6.73 -24.06
CA VAL A 47 -13.16 -6.64 -24.00
C VAL A 47 -12.69 -5.21 -24.27
N GLU A 48 -13.41 -4.50 -25.14
CA GLU A 48 -13.21 -3.12 -25.56
C GLU A 48 -13.65 -2.11 -24.49
N ASP A 49 -14.39 -2.53 -23.45
CA ASP A 49 -14.73 -1.67 -22.33
C ASP A 49 -13.57 -1.52 -21.32
N VAL A 50 -12.55 -2.39 -21.40
CA VAL A 50 -11.46 -2.50 -20.43
C VAL A 50 -10.09 -2.25 -21.08
N ALA A 51 -9.55 -1.05 -20.85
CA ALA A 51 -8.20 -0.66 -21.27
C ALA A 51 -7.15 -0.98 -20.22
N VAL A 52 -5.99 -1.48 -20.66
CA VAL A 52 -4.79 -1.62 -19.84
C VAL A 52 -3.70 -0.73 -20.44
N LEU A 53 -3.27 0.28 -19.68
CA LEU A 53 -2.16 1.14 -20.08
C LEU A 53 -0.85 0.44 -19.74
N LEU A 54 0.00 0.24 -20.74
CA LEU A 54 1.31 -0.40 -20.68
C LEU A 54 2.45 0.60 -20.80
N THR A 55 2.27 1.63 -21.61
CA THR A 55 3.27 2.64 -21.95
C THR A 55 2.75 4.06 -21.71
N SER A 56 3.64 5.06 -21.81
CA SER A 56 3.23 6.47 -21.73
C SER A 56 2.54 6.96 -23.00
N THR A 57 2.68 6.28 -24.13
CA THR A 57 2.07 6.65 -25.41
C THR A 57 0.64 6.15 -25.56
N ASP A 58 0.21 5.18 -24.75
CA ASP A 58 -1.13 4.63 -24.82
C ASP A 58 -2.18 5.69 -24.49
N ALA A 59 -3.17 5.87 -25.36
CA ALA A 59 -4.19 6.90 -25.17
C ALA A 59 -5.07 6.61 -23.95
N VAL A 60 -5.20 7.61 -23.06
CA VAL A 60 -6.20 7.61 -22.00
C VAL A 60 -7.54 7.89 -22.65
N SER A 61 -8.30 6.83 -22.91
CA SER A 61 -9.50 6.82 -23.77
C SER A 61 -10.78 6.67 -22.95
N ASN A 62 -11.94 6.85 -23.60
CA ASN A 62 -13.28 6.74 -22.99
C ASN A 62 -13.71 5.30 -22.66
N HIS A 63 -12.79 4.45 -22.22
CA HIS A 63 -13.11 3.10 -21.76
C HIS A 63 -13.87 3.18 -20.43
N LYS A 64 -14.79 2.23 -20.21
CA LYS A 64 -15.53 2.12 -18.95
C LYS A 64 -14.60 1.83 -17.77
N VAL A 65 -13.58 1.00 -18.00
CA VAL A 65 -12.54 0.65 -17.03
C VAL A 65 -11.16 0.91 -17.63
N VAL A 66 -10.34 1.68 -16.91
CA VAL A 66 -8.94 1.90 -17.25
C VAL A 66 -8.05 1.36 -16.14
N ILE A 67 -7.11 0.48 -16.49
CA ILE A 67 -6.17 -0.15 -15.58
C ILE A 67 -4.77 0.37 -15.89
N THR A 68 -4.06 0.85 -14.88
CA THR A 68 -2.73 1.44 -15.03
C THR A 68 -1.82 1.11 -13.86
N SER A 69 -0.52 1.42 -14.00
CA SER A 69 0.43 1.34 -12.90
C SER A 69 0.64 2.67 -12.20
N TYR A 70 1.15 2.62 -10.96
CA TYR A 70 1.52 3.83 -10.23
C TYR A 70 2.57 4.70 -10.96
N ASP A 71 3.48 4.07 -11.70
CA ASP A 71 4.50 4.80 -12.46
C ASP A 71 3.88 5.53 -13.64
N LEU A 72 2.99 4.87 -14.39
CA LEU A 72 2.25 5.50 -15.49
C LEU A 72 1.31 6.60 -15.00
N MET A 73 0.66 6.43 -13.84
CA MET A 73 -0.12 7.49 -13.20
C MET A 73 0.71 8.76 -13.01
N SER A 74 1.97 8.64 -12.61
CA SER A 74 2.84 9.79 -12.42
C SER A 74 3.28 10.44 -13.73
N ARG A 75 3.56 9.64 -14.77
CA ARG A 75 3.99 10.13 -16.10
C ARG A 75 2.85 10.77 -16.88
N LYS A 76 1.61 10.29 -16.71
CA LYS A 76 0.40 10.74 -17.43
C LYS A 76 -0.55 11.53 -16.53
N ALA A 77 -0.05 12.19 -15.49
CA ALA A 77 -0.88 12.74 -14.42
C ALA A 77 -1.95 13.73 -14.92
N GLU A 78 -1.67 14.52 -15.96
CA GLU A 78 -2.62 15.47 -16.54
C GLU A 78 -3.73 14.78 -17.33
N GLU A 79 -3.38 13.89 -18.26
CA GLU A 79 -4.34 13.09 -19.03
C GLU A 79 -5.26 12.28 -18.09
N MET A 80 -4.69 11.62 -17.09
CA MET A 80 -5.47 10.84 -16.10
C MET A 80 -6.40 11.72 -15.26
N CYS A 81 -6.02 12.96 -14.99
CA CYS A 81 -6.84 13.93 -14.26
C CYS A 81 -7.97 14.50 -15.14
N ASN A 82 -7.74 14.62 -16.45
CA ASN A 82 -8.69 15.15 -17.42
C ASN A 82 -9.74 14.11 -17.83
N ALA A 83 -9.44 12.82 -17.72
CA ALA A 83 -10.39 11.73 -17.93
C ALA A 83 -11.51 11.63 -16.87
N GLN A 84 -11.44 12.45 -15.80
CA GLN A 84 -12.52 12.63 -14.80
C GLN A 84 -13.10 11.33 -14.20
N TYR A 85 -12.27 10.32 -13.94
CA TYR A 85 -12.66 9.08 -13.27
C TYR A 85 -13.46 9.35 -11.99
N LYS A 86 -14.61 8.71 -11.86
CA LYS A 86 -15.53 8.90 -10.74
C LYS A 86 -15.42 7.80 -9.70
N VAL A 87 -14.99 6.61 -10.11
CA VAL A 87 -14.66 5.51 -9.20
C VAL A 87 -13.18 5.21 -9.37
N VAL A 88 -12.46 5.09 -8.26
CA VAL A 88 -11.02 4.85 -8.26
C VAL A 88 -10.69 3.71 -7.29
N ILE A 89 -9.98 2.70 -7.79
CA ILE A 89 -9.42 1.60 -7.01
C ILE A 89 -7.90 1.75 -6.96
N LEU A 90 -7.31 1.74 -5.78
CA LEU A 90 -5.85 1.62 -5.59
C LEU A 90 -5.54 0.28 -4.96
N ASP A 91 -4.89 -0.59 -5.71
CA ASP A 91 -4.37 -1.85 -5.24
C ASP A 91 -2.94 -1.70 -4.69
N GLU A 92 -2.65 -2.40 -3.61
CA GLU A 92 -1.48 -2.18 -2.77
C GLU A 92 -1.28 -0.69 -2.40
N SER A 93 -2.32 -0.06 -1.84
CA SER A 93 -2.37 1.39 -1.54
C SER A 93 -1.24 1.92 -0.65
N HIS A 94 -0.46 1.07 0.01
CA HIS A 94 0.76 1.48 0.71
C HIS A 94 1.78 2.18 -0.22
N PHE A 95 1.65 1.99 -1.52
CA PHE A 95 2.40 2.70 -2.56
C PHE A 95 2.17 4.22 -2.61
N ILE A 96 1.11 4.75 -1.98
CA ILE A 96 0.84 6.19 -1.86
C ILE A 96 1.18 6.76 -0.47
N LYS A 97 2.01 6.07 0.32
CA LYS A 97 2.38 6.48 1.68
C LYS A 97 3.11 7.82 1.80
N ASN A 98 3.81 8.26 0.75
CA ASN A 98 4.62 9.48 0.79
C ASN A 98 3.93 10.63 0.02
N PRO A 99 3.38 11.64 0.71
CA PRO A 99 2.67 12.77 0.10
C PRO A 99 3.54 13.59 -0.87
N LYS A 100 4.86 13.60 -0.69
CA LYS A 100 5.78 14.38 -1.53
C LYS A 100 6.06 13.71 -2.88
N SER A 101 5.84 12.39 -2.98
CA SER A 101 6.15 11.59 -4.18
C SER A 101 5.23 11.93 -5.36
N ALA A 102 5.78 11.93 -6.58
CA ALA A 102 5.03 12.23 -7.81
C ALA A 102 3.83 11.28 -8.00
N ARG A 103 4.04 9.99 -7.76
CA ARG A 103 3.01 8.93 -7.73
C ARG A 103 1.84 9.26 -6.81
N THR A 104 2.11 9.71 -5.58
CA THR A 104 1.05 10.04 -4.60
C THR A 104 0.31 11.29 -5.03
N LYS A 105 1.03 12.33 -5.48
CA LYS A 105 0.40 13.56 -5.98
C LYS A 105 -0.51 13.30 -7.19
N ALA A 106 -0.07 12.46 -8.13
CA ALA A 106 -0.87 12.09 -9.29
C ALA A 106 -2.14 11.32 -8.89
N CYS A 107 -2.01 10.31 -8.02
CA CYS A 107 -3.16 9.57 -7.50
C CYS A 107 -4.11 10.50 -6.72
N GLN A 108 -3.60 11.38 -5.87
CA GLN A 108 -4.42 12.33 -5.11
C GLN A 108 -5.22 13.28 -6.02
N LYS A 109 -4.64 13.74 -7.13
CA LYS A 109 -5.37 14.54 -8.12
C LYS A 109 -6.55 13.78 -8.71
N ALA A 110 -6.37 12.51 -9.07
CA ALA A 110 -7.44 11.66 -9.57
C ALA A 110 -8.50 11.40 -8.49
N MET A 111 -8.09 11.01 -7.28
CA MET A 111 -9.00 10.72 -6.17
C MET A 111 -9.82 11.93 -5.72
N LYS A 112 -9.27 13.15 -5.77
CA LYS A 112 -10.01 14.39 -5.45
C LYS A 112 -11.22 14.64 -6.37
N LYS A 113 -11.16 14.17 -7.63
CA LYS A 113 -12.26 14.29 -8.60
C LYS A 113 -13.21 13.08 -8.56
N ALA A 114 -12.82 12.01 -7.88
CA ALA A 114 -13.60 10.80 -7.77
C ALA A 114 -14.74 10.98 -6.77
N LYS A 115 -15.89 10.39 -7.07
CA LYS A 115 -17.01 10.22 -6.14
C LYS A 115 -16.72 9.10 -5.14
N ARG A 116 -16.00 8.06 -5.57
CA ARG A 116 -15.73 6.84 -4.82
C ARG A 116 -14.25 6.47 -4.88
N VAL A 117 -13.65 6.20 -3.72
CA VAL A 117 -12.27 5.74 -3.60
C VAL A 117 -12.24 4.44 -2.80
N ILE A 118 -11.65 3.40 -3.38
CA ILE A 118 -11.52 2.07 -2.79
C ILE A 118 -10.03 1.75 -2.68
N LEU A 119 -9.54 1.58 -1.45
CA LEU A 119 -8.14 1.25 -1.19
C LEU A 119 -8.02 -0.23 -0.80
N LEU A 120 -7.09 -0.94 -1.44
CA LEU A 120 -6.78 -2.34 -1.11
C LEU A 120 -5.32 -2.43 -0.70
N THR A 121 -5.07 -3.00 0.47
CA THR A 121 -3.70 -3.30 0.91
C THR A 121 -3.73 -4.38 1.99
N GLY A 122 -2.73 -5.26 1.97
CA GLY A 122 -2.52 -6.20 3.08
C GLY A 122 -1.81 -5.56 4.29
N THR A 123 -1.13 -4.44 4.06
CA THR A 123 -0.21 -3.78 4.98
C THR A 123 -0.31 -2.27 4.81
N PRO A 124 -1.31 -1.61 5.43
CA PRO A 124 -1.57 -0.19 5.20
C PRO A 124 -0.43 0.71 5.71
N ALA A 125 0.19 0.38 6.83
CA ALA A 125 1.46 0.98 7.25
C ALA A 125 2.58 -0.06 7.12
N LEU A 126 3.72 0.34 6.57
CA LEU A 126 4.90 -0.52 6.48
C LEU A 126 5.81 -0.34 7.69
N SER A 127 5.91 0.88 8.21
CA SER A 127 6.86 1.21 9.27
C SER A 127 6.35 2.22 10.29
N ARG A 128 5.65 3.28 9.84
CA ARG A 128 5.36 4.46 10.67
C ARG A 128 3.92 4.91 10.51
N PRO A 129 3.28 5.45 11.57
CA PRO A 129 1.89 5.90 11.51
C PRO A 129 1.67 7.02 10.48
N ILE A 130 2.67 7.86 10.22
CA ILE A 130 2.60 8.93 9.20
C ILE A 130 2.25 8.42 7.80
N GLU A 131 2.58 7.16 7.49
CA GLU A 131 2.28 6.51 6.21
C GLU A 131 0.78 6.28 5.98
N LEU A 132 -0.02 6.32 7.06
CA LEU A 132 -1.47 6.15 7.00
C LEU A 132 -2.19 7.43 6.58
N TYR A 133 -1.62 8.61 6.85
CA TYR A 133 -2.29 9.89 6.64
C TYR A 133 -2.80 10.05 5.20
N THR A 134 -1.98 9.70 4.20
CA THR A 134 -2.36 9.84 2.79
C THR A 134 -3.50 8.91 2.38
N GLN A 135 -3.55 7.71 2.97
CA GLN A 135 -4.61 6.73 2.71
C GLN A 135 -5.92 7.13 3.41
N ILE A 136 -5.84 7.63 4.65
CA ILE A 136 -7.01 8.12 5.39
C ILE A 136 -7.65 9.30 4.63
N CYS A 137 -6.85 10.29 4.26
CA CYS A 137 -7.34 11.46 3.52
C CYS A 137 -7.83 11.14 2.10
N ALA A 138 -7.43 9.99 1.54
CA ALA A 138 -7.95 9.52 0.26
C ALA A 138 -9.37 8.94 0.38
N VAL A 139 -9.71 8.28 1.49
CA VAL A 139 -11.04 7.70 1.73
C VAL A 139 -11.99 8.71 2.34
N VAL A 140 -11.54 9.46 3.35
CA VAL A 140 -12.34 10.47 4.04
C VAL A 140 -11.58 11.80 4.03
N PRO A 141 -11.76 12.61 2.96
CA PRO A 141 -11.16 13.94 2.90
C PRO A 141 -11.62 14.76 4.11
N LYS A 142 -10.67 15.35 4.85
CA LYS A 142 -10.90 16.15 6.09
C LYS A 142 -11.19 15.34 7.37
N PHE A 143 -10.90 14.03 7.40
CA PHE A 143 -10.97 13.26 8.66
C PHE A 143 -10.08 13.84 9.76
N PHE A 144 -8.91 14.37 9.36
CA PHE A 144 -8.06 15.19 10.21
C PHE A 144 -7.96 16.61 9.64
N PRO A 145 -7.78 17.65 10.48
CA PRO A 145 -7.59 19.03 10.02
C PRO A 145 -6.41 19.18 9.06
N GLY A 146 -5.33 18.44 9.31
CA GLY A 146 -4.12 18.46 8.49
C GLY A 146 -3.11 17.40 8.91
N MET A 147 -2.01 17.37 8.16
CA MET A 147 -0.92 16.41 8.38
C MET A 147 -0.17 16.70 9.67
N GLN A 148 -0.06 17.98 10.04
CA GLN A 148 0.66 18.39 11.24
C GLN A 148 -0.09 17.94 12.49
N GLU A 149 -1.41 18.12 12.55
CA GLU A 149 -2.25 17.69 13.67
C GLU A 149 -2.21 16.17 13.82
N PHE A 150 -2.30 15.45 12.70
CA PHE A 150 -2.11 14.00 12.69
C PHE A 150 -0.71 13.61 13.18
N GLY A 151 0.32 14.29 12.71
CA GLY A 151 1.72 14.05 13.07
C GLY A 151 2.01 14.29 14.55
N ILE A 152 1.50 15.39 15.11
CA ILE A 152 1.62 15.72 16.53
C ILE A 152 0.90 14.66 17.38
N ARG A 153 -0.35 14.32 17.05
CA ARG A 153 -1.16 13.41 17.86
C ARG A 153 -0.69 11.95 17.79
N TYR A 154 -0.34 11.46 16.60
CA TYR A 154 -0.12 10.02 16.37
C TYR A 154 1.32 9.63 16.00
N CYS A 155 2.16 10.59 15.62
CA CYS A 155 3.54 10.31 15.19
C CYS A 155 4.58 10.86 16.17
N ASN A 156 4.17 11.22 17.39
CA ASN A 156 5.01 11.91 18.38
C ASN A 156 5.75 13.10 17.74
N GLY A 157 5.01 13.94 17.02
CA GLY A 157 5.57 15.00 16.19
C GLY A 157 6.38 16.00 17.00
N LYS A 158 7.64 16.21 16.61
CA LYS A 158 8.57 17.15 17.28
C LYS A 158 9.05 18.21 16.31
N LEU A 159 9.10 19.45 16.77
CA LEU A 159 9.74 20.52 16.02
C LEU A 159 11.26 20.42 16.23
N THR A 160 11.99 20.24 15.13
CA THR A 160 13.46 20.25 15.10
C THR A 160 13.94 21.50 14.35
N PRO A 161 15.23 21.86 14.44
CA PRO A 161 15.79 22.95 13.64
C PRO A 161 15.59 22.80 12.12
N TRP A 162 15.40 21.57 11.63
CA TRP A 162 15.18 21.26 10.21
C TRP A 162 13.70 21.06 9.85
N GLY A 163 12.79 21.40 10.77
CA GLY A 163 11.35 21.27 10.61
C GLY A 163 10.73 20.16 11.45
N TRP A 164 9.50 19.78 11.11
CA TRP A 164 8.77 18.73 11.83
C TRP A 164 9.32 17.33 11.57
N ASP A 165 9.64 16.62 12.65
CA ASP A 165 9.91 15.18 12.63
C ASP A 165 8.66 14.39 13.04
N TYR A 166 8.21 13.49 12.16
CA TYR A 166 7.09 12.57 12.36
C TYR A 166 7.54 11.10 12.34
N SER A 167 8.79 10.83 12.73
CA SER A 167 9.38 9.49 12.73
C SER A 167 8.88 8.59 13.86
N GLY A 168 8.31 9.17 14.92
CA GLY A 168 7.85 8.47 16.10
C GLY A 168 6.43 7.90 15.99
N SER A 169 5.88 7.52 17.15
CA SER A 169 4.53 6.99 17.31
C SER A 169 3.96 7.36 18.67
N SER A 170 2.69 7.74 18.72
CA SER A 170 1.95 8.08 19.93
C SER A 170 0.46 7.71 19.74
N ASN A 171 -0.28 7.48 20.83
CA ASN A 171 -1.74 7.23 20.79
C ASN A 171 -2.17 6.11 19.81
N MET A 172 -1.36 5.06 19.68
CA MET A 172 -1.57 4.01 18.68
C MET A 172 -2.86 3.19 18.90
N HIS A 173 -3.27 3.02 20.16
CA HIS A 173 -4.51 2.32 20.48
C HIS A 173 -5.73 3.11 19.98
N GLU A 174 -5.76 4.42 20.23
CA GLU A 174 -6.80 5.31 19.71
C GLU A 174 -6.83 5.29 18.18
N LEU A 175 -5.66 5.45 17.53
CA LEU A 175 -5.58 5.41 16.07
C LEU A 175 -6.11 4.08 15.52
N HIS A 176 -5.78 2.97 16.17
CA HIS A 176 -6.25 1.66 15.75
C HIS A 176 -7.78 1.55 15.82
N LEU A 177 -8.39 1.97 16.93
CA LEU A 177 -9.84 1.99 17.10
C LEU A 177 -10.53 2.88 16.06
N LEU A 178 -10.02 4.08 15.82
CA LEU A 178 -10.55 4.98 14.81
C LEU A 178 -10.56 4.33 13.44
N LEU A 179 -9.43 3.74 13.03
CA LEU A 179 -9.32 3.11 11.72
C LEU A 179 -10.26 1.92 11.58
N GLU A 180 -10.36 1.06 12.59
CA GLU A 180 -11.22 -0.13 12.56
C GLU A 180 -12.71 0.23 12.50
N LYS A 181 -13.13 1.27 13.24
CA LYS A 181 -14.55 1.64 13.32
C LYS A 181 -15.03 2.48 12.15
N THR A 182 -14.14 3.14 11.39
CA THR A 182 -14.55 4.14 10.39
C THR A 182 -14.02 3.88 8.98
N ILE A 183 -12.78 3.41 8.81
CA ILE A 183 -12.07 3.47 7.52
C ILE A 183 -11.69 2.06 7.01
N MET A 184 -11.39 1.12 7.89
CA MET A 184 -10.79 -0.16 7.54
C MET A 184 -11.70 -1.34 7.86
N ILE A 185 -11.93 -2.18 6.86
CA ILE A 185 -12.50 -3.52 7.06
C ILE A 185 -11.33 -4.51 7.13
N ARG A 186 -11.11 -5.11 8.30
CA ARG A 186 -10.04 -6.08 8.53
C ARG A 186 -10.62 -7.44 8.92
N ARG A 187 -10.15 -8.50 8.25
CA ARG A 187 -10.43 -9.90 8.58
C ARG A 187 -9.12 -10.67 8.72
N LEU A 188 -9.02 -11.52 9.72
CA LEU A 188 -7.89 -12.44 9.89
C LEU A 188 -8.19 -13.73 9.11
N LYS A 189 -7.14 -14.44 8.68
CA LYS A 189 -7.31 -15.73 7.99
C LYS A 189 -8.05 -16.75 8.86
N SER A 190 -7.82 -16.70 10.18
CA SER A 190 -8.53 -17.51 11.18
C SER A 190 -10.04 -17.33 11.09
N ASP A 191 -10.51 -16.14 10.74
CA ASP A 191 -11.92 -15.79 10.77
C ASP A 191 -12.67 -16.29 9.51
N VAL A 192 -11.93 -16.73 8.48
CA VAL A 192 -12.50 -17.04 7.16
C VAL A 192 -12.08 -18.37 6.58
N ILE A 193 -10.99 -18.98 7.06
CA ILE A 193 -10.45 -20.22 6.49
C ILE A 193 -10.05 -21.17 7.63
N SER A 194 -10.94 -22.11 7.95
CA SER A 194 -10.69 -23.20 8.92
C SER A 194 -9.81 -24.33 8.36
N GLN A 195 -9.53 -24.33 7.06
CA GLN A 195 -8.90 -25.45 6.34
C GLN A 195 -7.39 -25.28 6.08
N LEU A 196 -6.78 -24.15 6.48
CA LEU A 196 -5.35 -23.94 6.27
C LEU A 196 -4.54 -24.57 7.40
N PRO A 197 -3.49 -25.35 7.11
CA PRO A 197 -2.57 -25.84 8.14
C PRO A 197 -1.92 -24.66 8.87
N ALA A 198 -1.52 -24.89 10.12
CA ALA A 198 -0.87 -23.88 10.94
C ALA A 198 0.35 -23.28 10.21
N LYS A 199 0.51 -21.96 10.31
CA LYS A 199 1.63 -21.25 9.67
C LYS A 199 2.96 -21.75 10.26
N GLN A 200 3.77 -22.44 9.45
CA GLN A 200 5.12 -22.84 9.84
C GLN A 200 6.11 -21.70 9.61
N ARG A 201 7.00 -21.47 10.59
CA ARG A 201 8.14 -20.55 10.49
C ARG A 201 9.38 -21.34 10.87
N GLN A 202 10.37 -21.37 9.99
CA GLN A 202 11.67 -21.96 10.27
C GLN A 202 12.72 -20.86 10.17
N VAL A 203 13.59 -20.79 11.18
CA VAL A 203 14.79 -19.95 11.16
C VAL A 203 15.95 -20.90 10.91
N VAL A 204 16.56 -20.79 9.73
CA VAL A 204 17.76 -21.56 9.40
C VAL A 204 18.96 -20.71 9.82
N LEU A 205 19.62 -21.12 10.90
CA LEU A 205 20.88 -20.53 11.32
C LEU A 205 21.97 -21.07 10.39
N LEU A 206 22.64 -20.17 9.67
CA LEU A 206 23.79 -20.51 8.85
C LEU A 206 25.04 -20.37 9.69
N ASP A 207 25.89 -21.39 9.63
CA ASP A 207 27.22 -21.33 10.22
C ASP A 207 28.08 -20.33 9.44
N PRO A 208 28.61 -19.27 10.09
CA PRO A 208 29.49 -18.28 9.46
C PRO A 208 30.68 -18.91 8.73
N ASP A 209 31.22 -20.03 9.22
CA ASP A 209 32.37 -20.73 8.63
C ASP A 209 32.02 -21.43 7.31
N SER A 210 30.73 -21.67 7.07
CA SER A 210 30.21 -22.22 5.81
C SER A 210 30.08 -21.18 4.71
N ILE A 211 30.20 -19.89 5.03
CA ILE A 211 30.04 -18.79 4.08
C ILE A 211 31.41 -18.45 3.47
N LYS A 212 31.70 -19.00 2.28
CA LYS A 212 32.88 -18.63 1.49
C LYS A 212 32.71 -17.20 0.92
N THR A 213 32.94 -16.19 1.74
CA THR A 213 32.85 -14.79 1.32
C THR A 213 34.22 -14.17 1.03
N THR A 214 34.35 -13.53 -0.13
CA THR A 214 35.51 -12.70 -0.54
C THR A 214 35.51 -11.32 0.13
N ASP A 215 34.39 -10.95 0.75
CA ASP A 215 34.12 -9.62 1.29
C ASP A 215 34.73 -9.44 2.69
N LYS A 216 35.70 -8.53 2.81
CA LYS A 216 36.51 -8.30 4.02
C LYS A 216 35.67 -7.84 5.23
N VAL A 217 34.50 -7.25 4.98
CA VAL A 217 33.60 -6.72 6.02
C VAL A 217 32.96 -7.85 6.82
N LEU A 218 32.50 -8.91 6.16
CA LEU A 218 31.85 -10.04 6.80
C LEU A 218 32.83 -10.87 7.65
N LYS A 219 34.08 -11.02 7.20
CA LYS A 219 35.15 -11.65 8.01
C LYS A 219 35.49 -10.88 9.28
N ARG A 220 35.39 -9.54 9.24
CA ARG A 220 35.61 -8.69 10.43
C ARG A 220 34.48 -8.82 11.44
N MET A 221 33.23 -8.92 10.98
CA MET A 221 32.07 -9.11 11.86
C MET A 221 32.05 -10.49 12.51
N ALA A 222 32.39 -11.55 11.76
CA ALA A 222 32.52 -12.90 12.31
C ALA A 222 33.60 -13.00 13.42
N LYS A 223 34.73 -12.27 13.26
CA LYS A 223 35.77 -12.18 14.31
C LYS A 223 35.38 -11.32 15.51
N GLY A 224 34.52 -10.32 15.33
CA GLY A 224 34.05 -9.47 16.42
C GLY A 224 33.08 -10.18 17.38
N GLU A 225 32.26 -11.10 16.87
CA GLU A 225 31.35 -11.89 17.70
C GLU A 225 32.07 -12.94 18.56
N SER A 226 33.20 -13.49 18.10
CA SER A 226 34.03 -14.40 18.90
C SER A 226 34.61 -13.71 20.15
N ASP A 227 34.97 -12.42 20.07
CA ASP A 227 35.52 -11.68 21.21
C ASP A 227 34.44 -11.32 22.25
N LEU A 228 33.20 -11.08 21.81
CA LEU A 228 32.05 -10.80 22.69
C LEU A 228 31.58 -12.03 23.48
N GLN A 229 31.74 -13.24 22.94
CA GLN A 229 31.41 -14.47 23.69
C GLN A 229 32.44 -14.82 24.77
N VAL A 230 33.70 -14.40 24.62
CA VAL A 230 34.75 -14.64 25.64
C VAL A 230 34.51 -13.78 26.88
N HIS A 231 33.99 -12.56 26.75
CA HIS A 231 33.74 -11.67 27.88
C HIS A 231 32.49 -12.00 28.72
N ARG A 232 31.54 -12.79 28.20
CA ARG A 232 30.33 -13.19 28.96
C ARG A 232 30.52 -14.43 29.85
N ARG A 233 31.68 -15.11 29.77
CA ARG A 233 31.97 -16.29 30.61
C ARG A 233 32.81 -16.00 31.86
N SER A 234 33.26 -14.76 32.08
CA SER A 234 34.15 -14.39 33.19
C SER A 234 33.52 -13.54 34.31
N SER A 235 32.22 -13.23 34.26
CA SER A 235 31.52 -12.40 35.25
C SER A 235 30.38 -13.14 35.97
N GLY A 236 30.70 -14.34 36.47
CA GLY A 236 29.81 -15.15 37.31
C GLY A 236 30.57 -15.87 38.41
N ARG A 237 30.93 -15.16 39.47
CA ARG A 237 31.10 -15.67 40.82
C ARG A 237 30.46 -14.68 41.79
#